data_AF-A0A2D4GE94-F1
#
_entry.id   AF-A0A2D4GE94-F1
#
_cell.length_a   1.000
_cell.length_b   1.000
_cell.length_c   1.000
_cell.angle_alpha   90.00
_cell.angle_beta   90.00
_cell.angle_gamma   90.00
#
_symmetry.space_group_name_H-M   'P 1'
#
loop_
_entity.id
_entity.type
_entity.pdbx_description
1 polymer ?
#
loop_
_entity_poly.entity_id
_entity_poly.type
_entity_poly.pdbx_seq_one_letter_code
_entity_poly.pdbx_strand_id
1 'polypeptide(L)'
;LNPDLLAVGYGQFRFQEQKKGLACCWSLKNPMWPERIYHCVHGVTALDFSIANPNLLAVGLFNGTIEVYNVQSRNQTSVLDNRACVAAEMGGARQGNKWRRQRGDP
;
A
#
# COMPACT_ATOMS: atom_id res chain seq x y z
N LEU A 1 -19.05 -0.46 1.28
CA LEU A 1 -18.14 0.17 2.25
C LEU A 1 -18.35 -0.54 3.58
N ASN A 2 -17.31 -1.06 4.23
CA ASN A 2 -17.47 -1.52 5.61
C ASN A 2 -17.39 -0.27 6.50
N PRO A 3 -18.50 0.22 7.05
CA PRO A 3 -18.51 1.47 7.84
C PRO A 3 -17.68 1.35 9.12
N ASP A 4 -17.36 0.12 9.52
CA ASP A 4 -16.59 -0.17 10.72
C ASP A 4 -15.08 -0.14 10.48
N LEU A 5 -14.59 0.03 9.24
CA LEU A 5 -13.16 0.08 8.94
C LEU A 5 -12.65 1.53 8.94
N LEU A 6 -11.64 1.79 9.76
CA LEU A 6 -10.93 3.06 9.86
C LEU A 6 -9.50 2.87 9.37
N ALA A 7 -9.04 3.72 8.45
CA ALA A 7 -7.63 3.77 8.05
C ALA A 7 -6.93 4.95 8.75
N VAL A 8 -5.75 4.72 9.32
CA VAL A 8 -4.91 5.76 9.93
C VAL A 8 -3.50 5.67 9.38
N GLY A 9 -2.96 6.83 9.02
CA GLY A 9 -1.64 7.00 8.44
C GLY A 9 -0.69 7.54 9.49
N TYR A 10 0.43 6.87 9.65
CA TYR A 10 1.54 7.32 10.47
C TYR A 10 2.67 7.77 9.55
N GLY A 11 3.10 9.00 9.76
CA GLY A 11 4.24 9.60 9.09
C GLY A 11 4.97 10.52 10.07
N GLN A 12 6.30 10.56 9.97
CA GLN A 12 7.10 11.54 10.70
C GLN A 12 7.37 12.73 9.79
N PHE A 13 6.77 13.88 10.11
CA PHE A 13 6.88 15.12 9.34
C PHE A 13 8.02 16.02 9.82
N ARG A 14 9.16 15.46 10.23
CA ARG A 14 10.33 16.26 10.61
C ARG A 14 11.22 16.47 9.41
N PHE A 15 11.46 17.75 9.08
CA PHE A 15 12.15 18.22 7.87
C PHE A 15 13.53 17.59 7.63
N GLN A 16 14.22 17.13 8.67
CA GLN A 16 15.59 16.60 8.59
C GLN A 16 15.68 15.07 8.59
N GLU A 17 14.62 14.34 8.92
CA GLU A 17 14.64 12.87 9.00
C GLU A 17 13.40 12.29 8.31
N GLN A 18 13.52 12.04 7.00
CA GLN A 18 12.52 11.33 6.23
C GLN A 18 12.49 9.86 6.68
N LYS A 19 11.59 9.53 7.62
CA LYS A 19 11.41 8.16 8.11
C LYS A 19 10.27 7.46 7.38
N LYS A 20 10.34 6.13 7.40
CA LYS A 20 9.30 5.22 6.89
C LYS A 20 7.95 5.54 7.53
N GLY A 21 6.88 5.29 6.78
CA GLY A 21 5.51 5.46 7.23
C GLY A 21 4.84 4.12 7.51
N LEU A 22 3.69 4.18 8.17
CA LEU A 22 2.80 3.04 8.34
C LEU A 22 1.39 3.47 7.96
N ALA A 23 0.66 2.65 7.22
CA ALA A 23 -0.79 2.78 7.10
C ALA A 23 -1.44 1.60 7.80
N CYS A 24 -2.35 1.85 8.72
CA CYS A 24 -3.00 0.81 9.49
C CYS A 24 -4.51 0.88 9.27
N CYS A 25 -5.17 -0.28 9.27
CA CYS A 25 -6.62 -0.37 9.24
C CYS A 25 -7.10 -1.00 10.55
N TRP A 26 -8.08 -0.36 11.20
CA TRP A 26 -8.75 -0.87 12.38
C TRP A 26 -10.20 -1.14 12.09
N SER A 27 -10.75 -2.12 12.79
CA SER A 27 -12.19 -2.25 12.92
C SER A 27 -12.64 -1.53 14.19
N LEU A 28 -13.69 -0.71 14.11
CA LEU A 28 -14.33 -0.10 15.27
C LEU A 28 -14.89 -1.15 16.25
N LYS A 29 -15.11 -2.39 15.78
CA LYS A 29 -15.51 -3.53 16.61
C LYS A 29 -14.36 -4.11 17.44
N ASN A 30 -13.11 -3.92 17.02
CA ASN A 30 -11.92 -4.39 17.73
C ASN A 30 -10.81 -3.32 17.70
N PRO A 31 -10.87 -2.32 18.59
CA PRO A 31 -9.92 -1.21 18.59
C PRO A 31 -8.55 -1.55 19.21
N MET A 32 -8.42 -2.67 19.93
CA MET A 32 -7.17 -3.02 20.61
C MET A 32 -6.03 -3.38 19.65
N TRP A 33 -6.35 -3.94 18.49
CA TRP A 33 -5.35 -4.39 17.52
C TRP A 33 -5.71 -3.93 16.11
N PRO A 34 -4.77 -3.35 15.35
CA PRO A 34 -5.00 -3.09 13.94
C PRO A 34 -5.26 -4.41 13.23
N GLU A 35 -6.31 -4.45 12.42
CA GLU A 35 -6.60 -5.61 11.58
C GLU A 35 -5.50 -5.77 10.52
N ARG A 36 -4.96 -4.65 10.04
CA ARG A 36 -3.94 -4.60 8.98
C ARG A 36 -2.93 -3.51 9.24
N ILE A 37 -1.67 -3.81 8.90
CA ILE A 37 -0.55 -2.88 8.97
C ILE A 37 0.18 -2.95 7.62
N TYR A 38 0.34 -1.81 6.97
CA TYR A 38 1.08 -1.63 5.73
C TYR A 38 2.33 -0.82 6.01
N HIS A 39 3.47 -1.35 5.61
CA HIS A 39 4.76 -0.68 5.79
C HIS A 39 5.08 0.12 4.54
N CYS A 40 5.13 1.45 4.67
CA CYS A 40 5.41 2.35 3.57
C CYS A 40 6.87 2.82 3.63
N VAL A 41 7.49 2.97 2.45
CA VAL A 41 8.89 3.40 2.35
C VAL A 41 9.07 4.84 2.85
N HIS A 42 8.04 5.68 2.73
CA HIS A 42 8.02 7.07 3.17
C HIS A 42 6.83 7.33 4.10
N GLY A 43 6.85 8.45 4.82
CA GLY A 43 5.74 8.88 5.67
C GLY A 43 4.43 8.99 4.88
N VAL A 44 3.34 8.46 5.46
CA VAL A 44 2.00 8.57 4.90
C VAL A 44 1.47 9.98 5.13
N THR A 45 0.96 10.60 4.07
CA THR A 45 0.46 11.99 4.07
C THR A 45 -1.04 12.07 3.84
N ALA A 46 -1.61 11.12 3.09
CA ALA A 46 -3.02 11.04 2.80
C ALA A 46 -3.48 9.58 2.70
N LEU A 47 -4.73 9.33 3.04
CA LEU A 47 -5.37 8.02 2.95
C LEU A 47 -6.81 8.20 2.50
N ASP A 48 -7.28 7.38 1.57
CA ASP A 48 -8.68 7.36 1.17
C ASP A 48 -9.14 5.99 0.66
N PHE A 49 -10.39 5.63 0.96
CA PHE A 49 -10.99 4.40 0.47
C PHE A 49 -11.67 4.65 -0.87
N SER A 50 -11.52 3.73 -1.82
CA SER A 50 -12.21 3.86 -3.10
C SER A 50 -13.72 3.69 -2.93
N ILE A 51 -14.48 4.65 -3.46
CA ILE A 51 -15.94 4.62 -3.49
C ILE A 51 -16.45 3.48 -4.39
N ALA A 52 -15.79 3.27 -5.54
CA ALA A 52 -16.17 2.24 -6.50
C ALA A 52 -15.81 0.83 -6.00
N ASN A 53 -14.65 0.68 -5.35
CA ASN A 53 -14.17 -0.59 -4.81
C ASN A 53 -13.74 -0.43 -3.36
N PRO A 54 -14.65 -0.59 -2.37
CA PRO A 54 -14.37 -0.32 -0.96
C PRO A 54 -13.26 -1.17 -0.31
N ASN A 55 -12.79 -2.18 -1.03
CA ASN A 55 -11.68 -3.03 -0.62
C ASN A 55 -10.32 -2.44 -1.00
N LEU A 56 -10.30 -1.32 -1.73
CA LEU A 56 -9.08 -0.63 -2.12
C LEU A 56 -8.88 0.60 -1.25
N LEU A 57 -7.68 0.70 -0.69
CA LEU A 57 -7.19 1.84 0.07
C LEU A 57 -6.08 2.51 -0.73
N ALA A 58 -6.27 3.78 -1.09
CA ALA A 58 -5.24 4.61 -1.68
C ALA A 58 -4.42 5.28 -0.56
N VAL A 59 -3.09 5.21 -0.69
CA VAL A 59 -2.14 5.72 0.30
C VAL A 59 -1.19 6.69 -0.40
N GLY A 60 -1.28 7.96 -0.02
CA GLY A 60 -0.37 9.00 -0.47
C GLY A 60 0.86 9.06 0.43
N LEU A 61 2.03 9.07 -0.18
CA LEU A 61 3.32 9.17 0.50
C LEU A 61 3.93 10.56 0.36
N PHE A 62 4.84 10.91 1.27
CA PHE A 62 5.50 12.21 1.29
C PHE A 62 6.28 12.54 0.01
N ASN A 63 6.82 11.53 -0.66
CA ASN A 63 7.55 11.67 -1.91
C ASN A 63 6.62 11.89 -3.14
N GLY A 64 5.32 12.02 -2.95
CA GLY A 64 4.32 12.16 -4.01
C GLY A 64 3.90 10.84 -4.69
N THR A 65 4.42 9.70 -4.22
CA THR A 65 3.99 8.38 -4.70
C THR A 65 2.66 8.00 -4.09
N ILE A 66 1.82 7.34 -4.88
CA ILE A 66 0.53 6.81 -4.45
C ILE A 66 0.61 5.29 -4.56
N GLU A 67 0.39 4.61 -3.45
CA GLU A 67 0.31 3.16 -3.36
C GLU A 67 -1.15 2.74 -3.12
N VAL A 68 -1.64 1.73 -3.83
CA VAL A 68 -3.00 1.20 -3.62
C VAL A 68 -2.90 -0.18 -3.01
N TYR A 69 -3.57 -0.37 -1.87
CA TYR A 69 -3.61 -1.64 -1.16
C TYR A 69 -5.00 -2.25 -1.20
N ASN A 70 -5.06 -3.57 -1.28
CA ASN A 70 -6.30 -4.31 -1.10
C ASN A 70 -6.44 -4.72 0.37
N VAL A 71 -7.43 -4.15 1.06
CA VAL A 71 -7.73 -4.40 2.48
C VAL A 71 -8.51 -5.69 2.73
N GLN A 72 -8.79 -6.51 1.73
CA GLN A 72 -9.27 -7.87 1.92
C GLN A 72 -8.16 -8.91 1.76
N SER A 73 -7.18 -8.63 0.89
CA SER A 73 -6.07 -9.54 0.63
C SER A 73 -5.19 -9.75 1.85
N ARG A 74 -4.87 -10.99 2.24
CA ARG A 74 -3.90 -11.25 3.32
C ARG A 74 -2.49 -10.77 2.99
N ASN A 75 -2.21 -10.48 1.72
CA ASN A 75 -0.92 -9.96 1.30
C ASN A 75 -0.82 -8.46 1.59
N GLN A 76 0.25 -8.06 2.28
CA GLN A 76 0.53 -6.67 2.67
C GLN A 76 1.25 -5.88 1.56
N THR A 77 1.35 -6.44 0.35
CA THR A 77 2.01 -5.82 -0.80
C THR A 77 1.06 -4.84 -1.49
N SER A 78 1.58 -3.69 -1.93
CA SER A 78 0.81 -2.78 -2.78
C SER A 78 0.40 -3.51 -4.06
N VAL A 79 -0.87 -3.33 -4.45
CA VAL A 79 -1.43 -3.91 -5.67
C VAL A 79 -1.04 -3.05 -6.87
N LEU A 80 -0.86 -1.74 -6.63
CA LEU A 80 -0.40 -0.77 -7.61
C LEU A 80 0.51 0.24 -6.91
N ASP A 81 1.59 0.61 -7.58
CA ASP A 81 2.49 1.69 -7.19
C ASP A 81 2.73 2.56 -8.43
N ASN A 82 2.55 3.87 -8.31
CA ASN A 82 2.84 4.80 -9.39
C ASN A 82 4.35 4.85 -9.73
N ARG A 83 5.24 4.32 -8.89
CA ARG A 83 6.67 4.18 -9.23
C ARG A 83 6.99 3.02 -10.16
N ALA A 84 6.04 2.12 -10.43
CA ALA A 84 6.24 1.03 -11.38
C ALA A 84 6.58 1.54 -12.80
N CYS A 85 6.25 2.79 -13.14
CA CYS A 85 6.65 3.41 -14.40
C CYS A 85 8.07 4.02 -14.38
N VAL A 86 8.55 4.59 -13.26
CA VAL A 86 9.89 5.22 -13.19
C VAL A 86 11.03 4.25 -12.92
N ALA A 87 10.74 3.06 -12.38
CA ALA A 87 11.76 2.00 -12.26
C ALA A 87 12.08 1.32 -13.61
N ALA A 88 11.28 1.56 -14.65
CA ALA A 88 11.51 1.03 -15.99
C ALA A 88 12.46 1.90 -16.85
N GLU A 89 12.69 3.17 -16.49
CA GLU A 89 13.48 4.10 -17.32
C GLU A 89 14.86 4.50 -16.77
N MET A 90 15.22 4.19 -15.52
CA MET A 90 16.61 4.36 -15.05
C MET A 90 17.18 3.03 -14.57
N GLY A 91 18.12 2.51 -15.37
CA GLY A 91 18.70 1.18 -15.24
C GLY A 91 19.15 0.82 -13.82
N GLY A 92 18.69 -0.34 -13.36
CA GLY A 92 19.12 -0.93 -12.09
C GLY A 92 18.25 -2.13 -11.73
N ALA A 93 18.52 -3.27 -12.36
CA ALA A 93 17.86 -4.54 -12.05
C ALA A 93 17.89 -4.88 -10.55
N ARG A 94 16.77 -5.32 -9.99
CA ARG A 94 16.75 -6.43 -9.01
C ARG A 94 15.53 -7.33 -9.20
N GLN A 95 15.87 -8.62 -9.20
CA GLN A 95 15.14 -9.78 -9.68
C GLN A 95 13.97 -10.20 -8.79
N GLY A 96 12.92 -10.72 -9.42
CA GLY A 96 12.30 -11.97 -8.97
C GLY A 96 10.80 -11.92 -8.80
N ASN A 97 10.07 -12.31 -9.86
CA ASN A 97 8.82 -13.09 -9.85
C ASN A 97 8.61 -13.63 -11.28
N LYS A 98 9.30 -14.71 -11.63
CA LYS A 98 9.17 -15.38 -12.93
C LYS A 98 7.85 -16.14 -12.96
N TRP A 99 6.84 -15.63 -13.68
CA TRP A 99 5.65 -16.41 -14.00
C TRP A 99 6.00 -17.46 -15.07
N ARG A 100 6.06 -18.74 -14.67
CA ARG A 100 6.06 -19.87 -15.62
C ARG A 100 4.65 -19.98 -16.22
N ARG A 101 4.52 -19.85 -17.54
CA ARG A 101 3.32 -20.33 -18.25
C ARG A 101 3.32 -21.85 -18.19
N GLN A 102 2.28 -22.45 -17.61
CA GLN A 102 1.84 -23.80 -18.00
C GLN A 102 0.82 -23.64 -19.13
N ARG A 103 1.26 -23.97 -20.35
CA ARG A 103 0.41 -24.55 -21.40
C ARG A 103 1.19 -25.83 -21.75
N GLY A 104 0.65 -27.04 -21.60
CA GLY A 104 -0.66 -27.45 -22.07
C GLY A 104 -0.57 -27.62 -23.58
N ASP A 105 0.29 -28.55 -24.02
CA ASP A 105 0.36 -28.96 -25.42
C ASP A 105 -0.63 -30.12 -25.65
N PRO A 106 -1.19 -30.23 -26.87
CA PRO A 106 -2.36 -31.07 -27.19
C PRO A 106 -2.11 -32.58 -27.14
#